data_AF-A0A914EMW3-F1
#
_entry.id   AF-A0A914EMW3-F1
#
_cell.length_a   1.000
_cell.length_b   1.000
_cell.length_c   1.000
_cell.angle_alpha   90.00
_cell.angle_beta   90.00
_cell.angle_gamma   90.00
#
_symmetry.space_group_name_H-M   'P 1'
#
loop_
_entity.id
_entity.type
_entity.pdbx_description
1 polymer ?
#
loop_
_entity_poly.entity_id
_entity_poly.type
_entity_poly.pdbx_seq_one_letter_code
_entity_poly.pdbx_strand_id
1 'polypeptide(L)'
;MAFEWAKENGDCTFKARSLNGTFTGKPGVFFGLCLDRADPENMRDFFYDHEFGGLEYDSRNNVIRDECTEFCLENAKDGLNLKHLSYTWRPYDPKNADESEGMCRCIQTLHFVKIHFGSISGYLL
;
A
#
# COMPACT_ATOMS: atom_id res chain seq x y z
N MET A 1 -3.03 6.29 8.49
CA MET A 1 -2.08 6.56 9.61
C MET A 1 -1.46 5.24 10.02
N ALA A 2 -0.26 5.19 10.61
CA ALA A 2 0.34 3.92 11.06
C ALA A 2 0.67 3.93 12.55
N PHE A 3 0.93 2.76 13.13
CA PHE A 3 1.40 2.62 14.50
C PHE A 3 2.49 1.54 14.62
N GLU A 4 3.39 1.74 15.58
CA GLU A 4 4.24 0.68 16.15
C GLU A 4 3.72 0.36 17.55
N TRP A 5 3.50 -0.91 17.86
CA TRP A 5 3.10 -1.38 19.18
C TRP A 5 4.15 -2.35 19.74
N ALA A 6 4.78 -1.98 20.86
CA ALA A 6 5.73 -2.81 21.57
C ALA A 6 5.00 -3.67 22.61
N LYS A 7 4.96 -4.98 22.40
CA LYS A 7 4.21 -5.92 23.24
C LYS A 7 4.79 -6.03 24.66
N GLU A 8 6.09 -5.87 24.82
CA GLU A 8 6.78 -6.07 26.10
C GLU A 8 6.37 -5.05 27.17
N ASN A 9 6.16 -3.79 26.78
CA ASN A 9 5.81 -2.71 27.69
C ASN A 9 4.44 -2.07 27.41
N GLY A 10 3.78 -2.45 26.31
CA GLY A 10 2.47 -1.93 25.92
C GLY A 10 2.51 -0.60 25.20
N ASP A 11 3.69 -0.06 24.87
CA ASP A 11 3.83 1.26 24.24
C ASP A 11 3.28 1.25 22.81
N CYS A 12 2.42 2.21 22.49
CA CYS A 12 1.90 2.43 21.14
C CYS A 12 2.36 3.80 20.62
N THR A 13 3.17 3.79 19.56
CA THR A 13 3.68 4.99 18.91
C THR A 13 2.96 5.22 17.58
N PHE A 14 2.16 6.28 17.50
CA PHE A 14 1.55 6.72 16.25
C PHE A 14 2.59 7.33 15.30
N LYS A 15 2.54 6.94 14.03
CA LYS A 15 3.36 7.47 12.95
C LYS A 15 2.46 8.34 12.06
N ALA A 16 2.54 9.65 12.26
CA ALA A 16 1.69 10.64 11.59
C ALA A 16 2.36 11.36 10.39
N ARG A 17 3.68 11.29 10.24
CA ARG A 17 4.39 12.02 9.15
C ARG A 17 4.44 11.19 7.87
N SER A 18 3.61 11.56 6.89
CA SER A 18 3.78 11.34 5.45
C SER A 18 4.25 9.94 5.02
N LEU A 19 3.89 8.92 5.79
CA LEU A 19 4.37 7.53 5.80
C LEU A 19 5.53 7.26 4.83
N ASN A 20 6.70 7.83 5.13
CA ASN A 20 7.90 7.63 4.33
C ASN A 20 8.95 6.92 5.18
N GLY A 21 9.31 5.71 4.77
CA GLY A 21 10.31 4.90 5.45
C GLY A 21 10.30 3.43 5.04
N THR A 22 11.35 2.74 5.48
CA THR A 22 11.51 1.29 5.33
C THR A 22 11.08 0.59 6.61
N PHE A 23 10.41 -0.54 6.48
CA PHE A 23 10.05 -1.39 7.61
C PHE A 23 11.24 -2.25 8.02
N THR A 24 11.53 -2.25 9.31
CA THR A 24 12.55 -3.12 9.91
C THR A 24 11.88 -3.97 10.97
N GLY A 25 11.98 -5.29 10.83
CA GLY A 25 11.48 -6.21 11.86
C GLY A 25 12.23 -6.02 13.17
N LYS A 26 11.49 -5.78 14.25
CA LYS A 26 12.01 -5.71 15.62
C LYS A 26 11.32 -6.79 16.46
N PRO A 27 12.06 -7.62 17.21
CA PRO A 27 11.45 -8.60 18.10
C PRO A 27 10.46 -7.93 19.07
N GLY A 28 9.28 -8.52 19.26
CA GLY A 28 8.27 -8.02 20.18
C GLY A 28 7.54 -6.73 19.76
N VAL A 29 7.83 -6.20 18.57
CA VAL A 29 7.18 -4.98 18.04
C VAL A 29 6.33 -5.31 16.83
N PHE A 30 5.10 -4.81 16.84
CA PHE A 30 4.13 -4.94 15.76
C PHE A 30 3.99 -3.62 15.03
N PHE A 31 3.94 -3.68 13.71
CA PHE A 31 3.58 -2.55 12.86
C PHE A 31 2.19 -2.77 12.31
N GLY A 32 1.38 -1.71 12.28
CA GLY A 32 0.06 -1.76 11.68
C GLY A 32 -0.31 -0.44 11.01
N LEU A 33 -1.19 -0.53 10.01
CA LEU A 33 -1.82 0.62 9.40
C LEU A 33 -3.23 0.78 9.94
N CYS A 34 -3.56 1.99 10.34
CA CYS A 34 -4.90 2.40 10.68
C CYS A 34 -5.67 2.64 9.38
N LEU A 35 -6.51 1.67 9.01
CA LEU A 35 -7.50 1.78 7.96
C LEU A 35 -8.80 2.29 8.60
N ASP A 36 -9.39 3.34 8.02
CA ASP A 36 -10.62 3.93 8.54
C ASP A 36 -11.82 3.35 7.80
N ARG A 37 -12.29 2.18 8.27
CA ARG A 37 -13.38 1.41 7.63
C ARG A 37 -14.77 1.68 8.22
N ALA A 38 -14.83 2.37 9.35
CA ALA A 38 -16.08 2.62 10.07
C ALA A 38 -16.83 3.85 9.52
N ASP A 39 -16.16 4.67 8.72
CA ASP A 39 -16.71 5.86 8.09
C ASP A 39 -16.81 5.64 6.57
N PRO A 40 -17.98 5.25 6.05
CA PRO A 40 -18.19 5.05 4.62
C PRO A 40 -18.07 6.34 3.78
N GLU A 41 -18.17 7.52 4.39
CA GLU A 41 -17.97 8.80 3.70
C GLU A 41 -16.48 9.21 3.64
N ASN A 42 -15.66 8.72 4.57
CA ASN A 42 -14.23 9.02 4.67
C ASN A 42 -13.33 7.78 4.54
N MET A 43 -13.78 6.73 3.84
CA MET A 43 -13.02 5.48 3.69
C MET A 43 -11.60 5.77 3.18
N ARG A 44 -10.61 5.60 4.07
CA ARG A 44 -9.18 5.71 3.73
C ARG A 44 -8.65 4.33 3.38
N ASP A 45 -9.19 3.75 2.31
CA ASP A 45 -8.79 2.41 1.84
C ASP A 45 -7.50 2.46 1.01
N PHE A 46 -7.08 3.67 0.64
CA PHE A 46 -5.90 3.94 -0.16
C PHE A 46 -5.09 5.13 0.35
N PHE A 47 -3.84 5.16 -0.07
CA PHE A 47 -2.82 6.13 0.26
C PHE A 47 -2.47 6.90 -1.02
N TYR A 48 -2.94 8.14 -1.12
CA TYR A 48 -2.53 9.06 -2.18
C TYR A 48 -1.09 9.49 -2.01
N ASP A 49 -0.37 9.64 -3.12
CA ASP A 49 1.03 10.08 -3.18
C ASP A 49 2.00 9.17 -2.41
N HIS A 50 1.61 7.92 -2.15
CA HIS A 50 2.48 6.92 -1.53
C HIS A 50 2.62 5.72 -2.45
N GLU A 51 3.85 5.25 -2.61
CA GLU A 51 4.19 3.99 -3.28
C GLU A 51 4.47 2.95 -2.18
N PHE A 52 3.72 1.86 -2.24
CA PHE A 52 4.04 0.64 -1.51
C PHE A 52 5.05 -0.17 -2.29
N GLY A 53 6.04 -0.73 -1.62
CA GLY A 53 6.92 -1.69 -2.26
C GLY A 53 7.49 -2.72 -1.31
N GLY A 54 8.01 -3.78 -1.92
CA GLY A 54 8.49 -4.96 -1.23
C GLY A 54 8.50 -6.15 -2.17
N LEU A 55 8.07 -7.32 -1.68
CA LEU A 55 7.99 -8.52 -2.52
C LEU A 55 6.82 -8.39 -3.50
N GLU A 56 7.12 -8.24 -4.78
CA GLU A 56 6.15 -8.18 -5.87
C GLU A 56 5.78 -9.61 -6.31
N TYR A 57 4.49 -9.89 -6.50
CA TYR A 57 4.03 -11.15 -7.09
C TYR A 57 3.58 -10.98 -8.55
N ASP A 58 3.18 -9.77 -8.94
CA ASP A 58 2.85 -9.45 -10.33
C ASP A 58 2.99 -7.93 -10.58
N SER A 59 3.14 -7.55 -11.85
CA SER A 59 3.18 -6.15 -12.28
C SER A 59 2.76 -6.00 -13.74
N ARG A 60 2.16 -4.86 -14.08
CA ARG A 60 1.76 -4.54 -15.45
C ARG A 60 1.93 -3.06 -15.76
N ASN A 61 2.42 -2.79 -16.97
CA ASN A 61 2.53 -1.47 -17.55
C ASN A 61 1.25 -1.08 -18.28
N ASN A 62 1.04 0.22 -18.49
CA ASN A 62 -0.10 0.78 -19.22
C ASN A 62 -1.45 0.35 -18.62
N VAL A 63 -1.53 0.32 -17.29
CA VAL A 63 -2.77 0.00 -16.55
C VAL A 63 -3.47 1.30 -16.20
N ILE A 64 -4.78 1.37 -16.46
CA ILE A 64 -5.60 2.49 -15.99
C ILE A 64 -5.62 2.46 -14.46
N ARG A 65 -5.46 3.63 -13.83
CA ARG A 65 -5.32 3.74 -12.36
C ARG A 65 -6.36 2.91 -11.58
N ASP A 66 -7.62 3.04 -11.97
CA ASP A 66 -8.75 2.44 -11.25
C ASP A 66 -8.89 0.93 -11.53
N GLU A 67 -8.20 0.40 -12.54
CA GLU A 67 -8.17 -1.04 -12.90
C GLU A 67 -7.04 -1.81 -12.19
N CYS A 68 -6.11 -1.11 -11.51
CA CYS A 68 -4.95 -1.74 -10.88
C CYS A 68 -5.36 -2.72 -9.76
N THR A 69 -6.45 -2.43 -9.04
CA THR A 69 -7.03 -3.32 -8.02
C THR A 69 -7.53 -4.62 -8.64
N GLU A 70 -8.30 -4.53 -9.72
CA GLU A 70 -8.85 -5.67 -10.46
C GLU A 70 -7.72 -6.54 -11.03
N PHE A 71 -6.74 -5.93 -11.70
CA PHE A 71 -5.55 -6.63 -12.19
C PHE A 71 -4.88 -7.46 -11.09
N CYS A 72 -4.65 -6.86 -9.92
CA CYS A 72 -4.01 -7.59 -8.83
C CYS A 72 -4.89 -8.69 -8.22
N LEU A 73 -6.22 -8.50 -8.18
CA LEU A 73 -7.17 -9.51 -7.71
C LEU A 73 -7.29 -10.70 -8.65
N GLU A 74 -7.29 -10.47 -9.96
CA GLU A 74 -7.37 -11.53 -10.97
C GLU A 74 -6.17 -12.47 -10.92
N ASN A 75 -4.96 -11.92 -10.76
CA ASN A 75 -3.71 -12.68 -10.78
C ASN A 75 -3.35 -13.28 -9.42
N ALA A 76 -4.09 -12.96 -8.37
CA ALA A 76 -3.87 -13.53 -7.05
C ALA A 76 -4.50 -14.93 -6.84
N LYS A 77 -5.19 -15.46 -7.85
CA LYS A 77 -5.99 -16.71 -7.78
C LYS A 77 -5.17 -18.00 -7.63
N ASP A 78 -3.87 -18.00 -7.91
CA ASP A 78 -3.03 -19.21 -7.92
C ASP A 78 -2.19 -19.40 -6.65
N GLY A 79 -2.85 -19.58 -5.50
CA GLY A 79 -2.22 -20.09 -4.27
C GLY A 79 -1.64 -19.03 -3.32
N LEU A 80 -1.87 -17.75 -3.59
CA LEU A 80 -1.54 -16.67 -2.66
C LEU A 80 -2.66 -16.47 -1.64
N ASN A 81 -2.31 -16.38 -0.36
CA ASN A 81 -3.28 -16.04 0.68
C ASN A 81 -3.69 -14.56 0.52
N LEU A 82 -4.86 -14.34 -0.10
CA LEU A 82 -5.39 -13.02 -0.50
C LEU A 82 -5.49 -12.00 0.64
N LYS A 83 -5.48 -12.45 1.91
CA LYS A 83 -5.82 -11.63 3.09
C LYS A 83 -4.84 -10.50 3.41
N HIS A 84 -3.70 -10.41 2.73
CA HIS A 84 -2.65 -9.44 3.01
C HIS A 84 -2.01 -8.83 1.76
N LEU A 85 -2.67 -8.97 0.61
CA LEU A 85 -2.13 -8.40 -0.62
C LEU A 85 -2.39 -6.89 -0.65
N SER A 86 -1.46 -6.19 -1.27
CA SER A 86 -1.54 -4.76 -1.48
C SER A 86 -1.15 -4.43 -2.91
N TYR A 87 -1.46 -3.23 -3.36
CA TYR A 87 -1.16 -2.77 -4.71
C TYR A 87 -0.59 -1.36 -4.66
N THR A 88 0.14 -1.02 -5.71
CA THR A 88 0.51 0.36 -6.01
C THR A 88 0.35 0.61 -7.50
N TRP A 89 -0.30 1.72 -7.84
CA TRP A 89 -0.29 2.30 -9.16
C TRP A 89 0.50 3.60 -9.12
N ARG A 90 1.35 3.83 -10.12
CA ARG A 90 2.08 5.09 -10.27
C ARG A 90 2.10 5.54 -11.73
N PRO A 91 2.06 6.86 -11.98
CA PRO A 91 2.28 7.40 -13.32
C PRO A 91 3.73 7.16 -13.77
N TYR A 92 3.97 7.21 -15.07
CA TYR A 92 5.34 7.22 -15.62
C TYR A 92 5.99 8.58 -15.40
N ASP A 93 5.21 9.66 -15.52
CA ASP A 93 5.63 11.01 -15.15
C ASP A 93 4.91 11.49 -13.88
N PRO A 94 5.59 11.56 -12.72
CA PRO A 94 4.98 12.05 -11.47
C PRO A 94 4.54 13.52 -11.52
N LYS A 95 4.91 14.28 -12.56
CA LYS A 95 4.45 15.66 -12.76
C LYS A 95 3.18 15.74 -13.61
N ASN A 96 2.81 14.65 -14.27
CA ASN A 96 1.62 14.56 -15.09
C ASN A 96 0.50 13.84 -14.30
N ALA A 97 -0.20 14.60 -13.46
CA ALA A 97 -1.30 14.05 -12.66
C ALA A 97 -2.50 13.55 -13.49
N ASP A 98 -2.56 13.95 -14.78
CA ASP A 98 -3.61 13.59 -15.72
C ASP A 98 -3.26 12.35 -16.56
N GLU A 99 -2.15 11.67 -16.26
CA GLU A 99 -1.77 10.44 -16.97
C GLU A 99 -2.82 9.35 -16.70
N SER A 100 -3.50 8.90 -17.76
CA SER A 100 -4.58 7.93 -17.67
C SER A 100 -4.09 6.50 -17.41
N GLU A 101 -2.86 6.22 -17.80
CA GLU A 101 -2.23 4.90 -17.73
C GLU A 101 -0.89 4.98 -17.00
N GLY A 102 -0.52 3.92 -16.30
CA GLY A 102 0.69 3.89 -15.51
C GLY A 102 1.18 2.49 -15.23
N MET A 103 2.09 2.38 -14.27
CA MET A 103 2.62 1.10 -13.80
C MET A 103 1.85 0.65 -12.57
N CYS A 104 1.20 -0.51 -12.67
CA CYS A 104 0.58 -1.21 -11.57
C CYS A 104 1.51 -2.32 -11.05
N ARG A 105 1.63 -2.46 -9.73
CA ARG A 105 2.38 -3.52 -9.07
C ARG A 105 1.57 -4.11 -7.93
N CYS A 106 1.63 -5.43 -7.83
CA CYS A 106 0.95 -6.19 -6.81
C CYS A 106 1.96 -6.70 -5.79
N ILE A 107 1.79 -6.29 -4.54
CA ILE A 107 2.75 -6.43 -3.45
C ILE A 107 2.24 -7.50 -2.48
N GLN A 108 2.99 -8.59 -2.36
CA GLN A 108 2.71 -9.69 -1.44
C GLN A 108 3.19 -9.38 -0.03
N THR A 109 4.35 -8.73 0.11
CA THR A 109 4.91 -8.38 1.42
C THR A 109 5.44 -6.95 1.37
N LEU A 110 4.90 -6.10 2.24
CA LEU A 110 5.26 -4.69 2.31
C LEU A 110 6.60 -4.51 3.04
N HIS A 111 7.58 -3.91 2.38
CA HIS A 111 8.90 -3.58 2.93
C HIS A 111 9.12 -2.09 3.13
N PHE A 112 8.44 -1.24 2.35
CA PHE A 112 8.52 0.20 2.51
C PHE A 112 7.24 0.90 2.07
N VAL A 113 7.08 2.13 2.56
CA VAL A 113 6.17 3.12 2.00
C VAL A 113 7.01 4.36 1.76
N LYS A 114 6.91 4.97 0.58
CA LYS A 114 7.61 6.22 0.27
C LYS A 114 6.67 7.17 -0.44
N ILE A 115 6.95 8.47 -0.34
CA ILE A 115 6.21 9.48 -1.08
C ILE A 115 6.57 9.38 -2.56
N HIS A 116 5.55 9.23 -3.41
CA HIS A 116 5.65 9.33 -4.85
C HIS A 116 4.42 10.08 -5.35
N PHE A 117 4.59 11.34 -5.76
CA PHE A 117 3.46 12.15 -6.20
C PHE A 117 2.73 11.52 -7.39
N GLY A 118 1.40 11.60 -7.35
CA GLY A 118 0.49 11.02 -8.34
C GLY A 118 0.24 9.51 -8.18
N SER A 119 0.94 8.82 -7.26
CA SER A 119 0.69 7.40 -7.04
C SER A 119 -0.53 7.16 -6.15
N ILE A 120 -1.09 5.96 -6.25
CA ILE A 120 -2.10 5.45 -5.32
C ILE A 120 -1.68 4.05 -4.88
N SER A 121 -1.74 3.79 -3.58
CA SER A 121 -1.49 2.45 -3.04
C SER A 121 -2.58 2.03 -2.08
N GLY A 122 -2.88 0.75 -1.98
CA GLY A 122 -3.95 0.27 -1.12
C GLY A 122 -3.83 -1.21 -0.80
N TYR A 123 -4.79 -1.71 -0.04
CA TYR A 123 -4.92 -3.13 0.30
C TYR A 123 -6.00 -3.79 -0.56
N LEU A 124 -5.75 -5.03 -0.96
CA LEU A 124 -6.73 -5.89 -1.62
C LEU A 124 -7.42 -6.70 -0.52
N LEU A 125 -8.74 -6.57 -0.39
CA LEU A 125 -9.53 -7.08 0.74
C LEU A 125 -10.74 -7.87 0.27
#